data_AF-A0A0N1IPE3-F1
#
_entry.id   AF-A0A0N1IPE3-F1
#
_cell.length_a   1.000
_cell.length_b   1.000
_cell.length_c   1.000
_cell.angle_alpha   90.00
_cell.angle_beta   90.00
_cell.angle_gamma   90.00
#
_symmetry.space_group_name_H-M   'P 1'
#
loop_
_entity.id
_entity.type
_entity.pdbx_description
1 polymer ?
#
loop_
_entity_poly.entity_id
_entity_poly.type
_entity_poly.pdbx_seq_one_letter_code
_entity_poly.pdbx_strand_id
1 'polypeptide(L)'
;MVVTPSGRKFYGLYQIPSRWCREGKKGGECNITCEALLDDDILDDTACAMDIFHKEGFKYWTQWTIRCKNNNLITNEIYKCPDLLGKKPQSELFWNRMKRVIARSTTNQSTPDDYYTFYWIN
;
A
#
# COMPACT_ATOMS: atom_id res chain seq x y z
N MET A 1 8.75 -15.58 0.47
CA MET A 1 8.28 -16.08 -0.85
C MET A 1 7.49 -17.36 -0.67
N VAL A 2 6.38 -17.51 -1.39
CA VAL A 2 5.60 -18.76 -1.50
C VAL A 2 5.62 -19.25 -2.94
N VAL A 3 5.77 -20.57 -3.15
CA VAL A 3 5.71 -21.21 -4.46
C VAL A 3 4.55 -22.21 -4.48
N THR A 4 3.66 -22.07 -5.45
CA THR A 4 2.54 -23.01 -5.63
C THR A 4 2.98 -24.28 -6.36
N PRO A 5 2.21 -25.39 -6.31
CA PRO A 5 2.49 -26.58 -7.11
C PRO A 5 2.56 -26.30 -8.62
N SER A 6 1.85 -25.28 -9.10
CA SER A 6 1.92 -24.78 -10.49
C SER A 6 3.20 -24.00 -10.83
N GLY A 7 4.14 -23.85 -9.89
CA GLY A 7 5.37 -23.08 -10.07
C GLY A 7 5.22 -21.56 -9.95
N ARG A 8 3.99 -21.04 -9.75
CA ARG A 8 3.77 -19.59 -9.53
C ARG A 8 4.36 -19.16 -8.19
N LYS A 9 5.09 -18.04 -8.21
CA LYS A 9 5.75 -17.44 -7.05
C LYS A 9 5.02 -16.18 -6.57
N PHE A 10 4.96 -16.00 -5.26
CA PHE A 10 4.34 -14.87 -4.58
C PHE A 10 5.31 -14.33 -3.51
N TYR A 11 5.37 -13.01 -3.36
CA TYR A 11 6.37 -12.31 -2.53
C TYR A 11 5.71 -11.42 -1.49
N GLY A 12 6.40 -11.24 -0.36
CA GLY A 12 6.07 -10.25 0.65
C GLY A 12 4.78 -10.43 1.41
N LEU A 13 4.52 -9.42 2.23
CA LEU A 13 3.36 -9.33 3.11
C LEU A 13 2.05 -9.42 2.32
N TYR A 14 1.97 -8.73 1.19
CA TYR A 14 0.78 -8.70 0.35
C TYR A 14 0.67 -9.89 -0.61
N GLN A 15 1.61 -10.85 -0.58
CA GLN A 15 1.62 -12.01 -1.48
C GLN A 15 1.51 -11.59 -2.95
N ILE A 16 2.38 -10.69 -3.40
CA ILE A 16 2.40 -10.13 -4.75
C ILE A 16 2.96 -11.18 -5.74
N PRO A 17 2.25 -11.52 -6.84
CA PRO A 17 2.75 -12.48 -7.82
C PRO A 17 3.94 -11.99 -8.63
N SER A 18 4.79 -12.91 -9.10
CA SER A 18 5.98 -12.63 -9.92
C SER A 18 5.74 -11.86 -11.24
N ARG A 19 4.50 -11.58 -11.64
CA ARG A 19 4.23 -10.71 -12.80
C ARG A 19 4.47 -9.22 -12.50
N TRP A 20 4.39 -8.83 -11.23
CA TRP A 20 4.48 -7.43 -10.80
C TRP A 20 5.90 -7.00 -10.45
N CYS A 21 6.80 -7.96 -10.21
CA CYS A 21 8.20 -7.75 -9.91
C CYS A 21 9.09 -8.62 -10.81
N ARG A 22 10.42 -8.53 -10.68
CA ARG A 22 11.35 -9.46 -11.34
C ARG A 22 12.49 -9.86 -10.41
N GLU A 23 12.85 -11.15 -10.40
CA GLU A 23 13.96 -11.66 -9.56
C GLU A 23 15.31 -11.18 -10.11
N GLY A 24 16.22 -10.78 -9.22
CA GLY A 24 17.60 -10.38 -9.52
C GLY A 24 17.77 -9.04 -10.25
N LYS A 25 16.70 -8.40 -10.72
CA LYS A 25 16.72 -7.06 -11.33
C LYS A 25 15.33 -6.43 -11.36
N LYS A 26 15.26 -5.10 -11.47
CA LYS A 26 13.99 -4.39 -11.62
C LYS A 26 13.21 -4.87 -12.85
N GLY A 27 11.89 -4.99 -12.71
CA GLY A 27 10.99 -5.35 -13.80
C GLY A 27 9.60 -5.71 -13.30
N GLY A 28 8.81 -6.35 -14.16
CA GLY A 28 7.39 -6.54 -13.91
C GLY A 28 6.62 -5.23 -14.01
N GLU A 29 5.32 -5.28 -13.72
CA GLU A 29 4.45 -4.10 -13.85
C GLU A 29 4.73 -2.99 -12.82
N CYS A 30 5.26 -3.31 -11.65
CA CYS A 30 5.68 -2.32 -10.65
C CYS A 30 7.14 -1.86 -10.85
N ASN A 31 7.88 -2.44 -11.80
CA ASN A 31 9.27 -2.10 -12.09
C ASN A 31 10.22 -2.17 -10.87
N ILE A 32 10.05 -3.20 -10.03
CA ILE A 32 10.84 -3.46 -8.82
C ILE A 32 11.50 -4.84 -8.86
N THR A 33 12.48 -5.06 -7.98
CA THR A 33 13.03 -6.40 -7.72
C THR A 33 12.05 -7.19 -6.85
N CYS A 34 11.88 -8.48 -7.08
CA CYS A 34 11.02 -9.30 -6.20
C CYS A 34 11.58 -9.43 -4.78
N GLU A 35 12.88 -9.17 -4.62
CA GLU A 35 13.59 -9.17 -3.35
C GLU A 35 13.28 -7.93 -2.49
N ALA A 36 12.88 -6.80 -3.09
CA ALA A 36 12.49 -5.60 -2.32
C ALA A 36 11.21 -5.89 -1.52
N LEU A 37 10.29 -6.64 -2.13
CA LEU A 37 9.08 -7.16 -1.48
C LEU A 37 9.34 -8.20 -0.37
N LEU A 38 10.58 -8.45 0.05
CA LEU A 38 10.89 -9.45 1.09
C LEU A 38 11.63 -8.86 2.29
N ASP A 39 11.89 -7.56 2.28
CA ASP A 39 12.51 -6.88 3.40
C ASP A 39 11.47 -6.35 4.40
N ASP A 40 11.93 -5.61 5.41
CA ASP A 40 11.08 -5.07 6.48
C ASP A 40 10.44 -3.72 6.11
N ASP A 41 10.92 -3.04 5.06
CA ASP A 41 10.38 -1.77 4.58
C ASP A 41 9.24 -2.00 3.60
N ILE A 42 8.01 -1.85 4.09
CA ILE A 42 6.80 -2.13 3.30
C ILE A 42 6.41 -0.99 2.33
N LEU A 43 7.22 0.05 2.14
CA LEU A 43 6.84 1.19 1.31
C LEU A 43 6.61 0.80 -0.16
N ASP A 44 7.52 0.04 -0.77
CA ASP A 44 7.38 -0.42 -2.16
C ASP A 44 6.37 -1.56 -2.29
N ASP A 45 6.26 -2.44 -1.30
CA ASP A 45 5.16 -3.41 -1.18
C ASP A 45 3.81 -2.72 -1.28
N THR A 46 3.63 -1.66 -0.47
CA THR A 46 2.37 -0.94 -0.35
C THR A 46 2.04 -0.19 -1.64
N ALA A 47 3.04 0.47 -2.24
CA ALA A 47 2.88 1.14 -3.51
C ALA A 47 2.47 0.16 -4.62
N CYS A 48 3.16 -0.98 -4.73
CA CYS A 48 2.84 -1.99 -5.73
C CYS A 48 1.46 -2.62 -5.47
N ALA A 49 1.10 -2.95 -4.23
CA ALA A 49 -0.22 -3.46 -3.89
C ALA A 49 -1.35 -2.46 -4.24
N MET A 50 -1.11 -1.16 -4.07
CA MET A 50 -2.08 -0.13 -4.51
C MET A 50 -2.24 -0.09 -6.02
N ASP A 51 -1.17 -0.22 -6.79
CA ASP A 51 -1.26 -0.30 -8.26
C ASP A 51 -2.07 -1.52 -8.70
N ILE A 52 -1.87 -2.67 -8.04
CA ILE A 52 -2.68 -3.88 -8.26
C ILE A 52 -4.14 -3.60 -7.94
N PHE A 53 -4.42 -2.98 -6.79
CA PHE A 53 -5.79 -2.65 -6.39
C PHE A 53 -6.47 -1.72 -7.39
N HIS A 54 -5.79 -0.67 -7.86
CA HIS A 54 -6.35 0.25 -8.84
C HIS A 54 -6.63 -0.43 -10.19
N LYS A 55 -5.79 -1.38 -10.61
CA LYS A 55 -5.95 -2.08 -11.90
C LYS A 55 -6.94 -3.25 -11.84
N GLU A 56 -6.91 -4.04 -10.76
CA GLU A 56 -7.57 -5.35 -10.69
C GLU A 56 -8.63 -5.43 -9.58
N GLY A 57 -8.59 -4.50 -8.62
CA GLY A 57 -9.41 -4.50 -7.41
C GLY A 57 -9.02 -5.59 -6.40
N PHE A 58 -9.65 -5.57 -5.22
CA PHE A 58 -9.37 -6.54 -4.15
C PHE A 58 -9.62 -8.01 -4.54
N LYS A 59 -10.48 -8.26 -5.54
CA LYS A 59 -10.76 -9.61 -6.06
C LYS A 59 -9.50 -10.32 -6.59
N TYR A 60 -8.45 -9.56 -6.91
CA TYR A 60 -7.17 -10.10 -7.36
C TYR A 60 -6.56 -11.05 -6.32
N TRP A 61 -6.73 -10.75 -5.03
CA TRP A 61 -6.39 -11.66 -3.94
C TRP A 61 -7.55 -12.60 -3.67
N THR A 62 -7.49 -13.81 -4.23
CA THR A 62 -8.56 -14.82 -4.08
C THR A 62 -8.86 -15.12 -2.61
N GLN A 63 -7.84 -15.15 -1.75
CA GLN A 63 -8.00 -15.37 -0.31
C GLN A 63 -8.79 -14.24 0.37
N TRP A 64 -8.64 -12.98 -0.09
CA TRP A 64 -9.48 -11.88 0.37
C TRP A 64 -10.95 -12.12 0.01
N THR A 65 -11.23 -12.60 -1.21
CA THR A 65 -12.60 -12.90 -1.63
C THR A 65 -13.24 -13.98 -0.74
N ILE A 66 -12.46 -14.97 -0.32
CA ILE A 66 -12.93 -16.10 0.49
C ILE A 66 -13.09 -15.74 1.98
N ARG A 67 -12.17 -14.93 2.54
CA ARG A 67 -12.07 -14.71 3.99
C ARG A 67 -12.51 -13.32 4.45
N CYS A 68 -12.50 -12.34 3.56
CA CYS A 68 -12.58 -10.92 3.91
C CYS A 68 -13.76 -10.19 3.27
N LYS A 69 -14.13 -10.54 2.02
CA LYS A 69 -15.22 -9.86 1.31
C LYS A 69 -16.53 -9.94 2.10
N ASN A 70 -17.19 -8.80 2.29
CA ASN A 70 -18.45 -8.66 3.05
C ASN A 70 -18.36 -9.13 4.51
N ASN A 71 -17.15 -9.13 5.10
CA ASN A 71 -16.93 -9.53 6.48
C ASN A 71 -16.70 -8.31 7.38
N ASN A 72 -17.67 -8.02 8.26
CA ASN A 72 -17.58 -6.90 9.21
C ASN A 72 -16.53 -7.13 10.32
N LEU A 73 -15.97 -8.34 10.46
CA LEU A 73 -14.93 -8.63 11.45
C LEU A 73 -13.69 -7.75 11.26
N ILE A 74 -13.28 -7.49 10.01
CA ILE A 74 -12.09 -6.68 9.72
C ILE A 74 -12.26 -5.27 10.31
N THR A 75 -13.42 -4.66 10.09
CA THR A 75 -13.76 -3.34 10.61
C THR A 75 -13.69 -3.33 12.14
N ASN A 76 -14.17 -4.38 12.81
CA ASN A 76 -14.16 -4.46 14.28
C ASN A 76 -12.75 -4.71 14.87
N GLU A 77 -11.89 -5.44 14.17
CA GLU A 77 -10.52 -5.71 14.64
C GLU A 77 -9.61 -4.49 14.48
N ILE A 78 -9.76 -3.69 13.42
CA ILE A 78 -8.93 -2.49 13.20
C ILE A 78 -9.06 -1.51 14.37
N TYR A 79 -10.27 -1.29 14.89
CA TYR A 79 -10.50 -0.32 15.98
C TYR A 79 -9.93 -0.76 17.34
N LYS A 80 -9.43 -1.99 17.48
CA LYS A 80 -8.72 -2.41 18.69
C LYS A 80 -7.27 -1.94 18.73
N CYS A 81 -6.73 -1.42 17.63
CA CYS A 81 -5.36 -0.92 17.57
C CYS A 81 -5.20 0.33 18.46
N PRO A 82 -4.39 0.28 19.53
CA PRO A 82 -4.22 1.41 20.45
C PRO A 82 -3.71 2.68 19.76
N ASP A 83 -2.89 2.52 18.72
CA ASP A 83 -2.30 3.63 17.96
C ASP A 83 -3.36 4.44 17.19
N LEU A 84 -4.49 3.82 16.84
CA LEU A 84 -5.63 4.49 16.20
C LEU A 84 -6.51 5.23 17.21
N LEU A 85 -6.49 4.82 18.48
CA LEU A 85 -7.29 5.42 19.55
C LEU A 85 -6.61 6.67 20.16
N GLY A 86 -5.29 6.79 20.00
CA GLY A 86 -4.48 7.84 20.64
C GLY A 86 -4.14 9.07 19.78
N LYS A 87 -4.31 9.03 18.45
CA LYS A 87 -3.95 10.17 17.58
C LYS A 87 -5.10 11.17 17.43
N LYS A 88 -5.39 11.95 18.47
CA LYS A 88 -5.88 13.32 18.22
C LYS A 88 -4.73 14.07 17.54
N PRO A 89 -4.94 14.80 16.43
CA PRO A 89 -3.86 15.58 15.82
C PRO A 89 -3.32 16.55 16.86
N GLN A 90 -2.10 16.30 17.32
CA GLN A 90 -1.43 17.19 18.26
C GLN A 90 -1.01 18.44 17.49
N SER A 91 -1.73 19.52 17.78
CA SER A 91 -1.52 20.91 17.34
C SER A 91 -2.17 21.35 16.02
N GLU A 92 -2.96 22.41 16.14
CA GLU A 92 -3.30 23.41 15.11
C GLU A 92 -2.16 23.68 14.11
N LEU A 93 -0.89 23.62 14.58
CA LEU A 93 0.30 23.86 13.76
C LEU A 93 0.46 22.84 12.62
N PHE A 94 0.06 21.57 12.82
CA PHE A 94 0.09 20.56 11.77
C PHE A 94 -0.90 20.90 10.65
N TRP A 95 -2.16 21.20 11.00
CA TRP A 95 -3.18 21.64 10.04
C TRP A 95 -2.79 22.95 9.33
N ASN A 96 -2.21 23.91 10.06
CA ASN A 96 -1.75 25.18 9.50
C ASN A 96 -0.49 25.02 8.62
N ARG A 97 0.34 23.99 8.85
CA ARG A 97 1.44 23.61 7.97
C ARG A 97 0.92 22.92 6.71
N MET A 98 -0.03 22.00 6.85
CA MET A 98 -0.63 21.27 5.72
C MET A 98 -1.41 22.20 4.79
N LYS A 99 -2.19 23.15 5.32
CA LYS A 99 -2.83 24.22 4.53
C LYS A 99 -1.82 25.05 3.74
N ARG A 100 -0.65 25.33 4.31
CA ARG A 100 0.44 26.05 3.64
C ARG A 100 1.12 25.24 2.54
N VAL A 101 1.26 23.92 2.71
CA VAL A 101 1.79 23.02 1.68
C VAL A 101 0.80 22.88 0.52
N ILE A 102 -0.48 22.68 0.81
CA ILE A 102 -1.56 22.65 -0.20
C ILE A 102 -1.61 23.95 -1.00
N ALA A 103 -1.56 25.11 -0.32
CA ALA A 103 -1.54 26.41 -0.98
C ALA A 103 -0.32 26.61 -1.90
N ARG A 104 0.84 26.02 -1.58
CA ARG A 104 2.06 26.10 -2.40
C ARG A 104 2.05 25.15 -3.60
N SER A 105 1.42 23.98 -3.47
CA SER A 105 1.40 22.94 -4.52
C SER A 105 0.59 23.34 -5.77
N THR A 106 -0.26 24.37 -5.68
CA THR A 106 -0.97 24.92 -6.86
C THR A 106 -0.06 25.65 -7.85
N THR A 107 1.25 25.78 -7.58
CA THR A 107 2.17 26.55 -8.43
C THR A 107 3.44 25.82 -8.89
N ASN A 108 3.69 24.56 -8.52
CA ASN A 108 4.82 23.79 -9.08
C ASN A 108 4.65 22.27 -8.96
N GLN A 109 5.10 21.56 -9.99
CA GLN A 109 4.93 20.14 -10.27
C GLN A 109 5.21 19.23 -9.05
N SER A 110 4.19 18.47 -8.64
CA SER A 110 4.19 17.54 -7.49
C SER A 110 5.19 16.40 -7.65
N THR A 111 6.06 16.19 -6.64
CA THR A 111 6.94 15.01 -6.57
C THR A 111 6.15 13.76 -6.17
N PRO A 112 6.59 12.54 -6.54
CA PRO A 112 5.89 11.29 -6.23
C PRO A 112 5.55 11.09 -4.74
N ASP A 113 6.41 11.56 -3.83
CA ASP A 113 6.17 11.49 -2.37
C ASP A 113 4.95 12.30 -1.91
N ASP A 114 4.63 13.40 -2.61
CA ASP A 114 3.45 14.22 -2.33
C ASP A 114 2.17 13.50 -2.82
N TYR A 115 2.23 12.79 -3.94
CA TYR A 115 1.09 11.99 -4.41
C TYR A 115 0.69 10.92 -3.37
N TYR A 116 1.65 10.20 -2.81
CA TYR A 116 1.39 9.19 -1.78
C TYR A 116 1.00 9.75 -0.41
N THR A 117 1.14 11.05 -0.13
CA THR A 117 0.61 11.62 1.12
C THR A 117 -0.83 12.13 0.99
N PHE A 118 -1.24 12.56 -0.20
CA PHE A 118 -2.58 13.12 -0.42
C PHE A 118 -3.71 12.08 -0.57
N TYR A 119 -3.42 10.88 -1.07
CA TYR A 119 -4.44 9.84 -1.31
C TYR A 119 -4.69 8.88 -0.14
N TRP A 120 -3.93 8.98 0.96
CA TRP A 120 -4.04 8.08 2.13
C TRP A 120 -4.79 8.68 3.33
N ILE A 121 -5.43 9.85 3.15
CA ILE A 121 -6.29 10.49 4.16
C ILE A 121 -7.68 10.78 3.57
N ASN A 122 -8.30 9.80 2.91
CA ASN A 122 -9.76 9.77 2.71
C ASN A 122 -10.31 8.39 3.06
#